data_AF-A0A936ZDP3-F1
#
_entry.id   AF-A0A936ZDP3-F1
#
_cell.length_a   1.000
_cell.length_b   1.000
_cell.length_c   1.000
_cell.angle_alpha   90.00
_cell.angle_beta   90.00
_cell.angle_gamma   90.00
#
_symmetry.space_group_name_H-M   'P 1'
#
loop_
_entity.id
_entity.type
_entity.pdbx_description
1 polymer ?
#
loop_
_entity_poly.entity_id
_entity_poly.type
_entity_poly.pdbx_seq_one_letter_code
_entity_poly.pdbx_strand_id
1 'polypeptide(L)' 'MQDWLPVRLAPRDGTPVILWIEDEEAAPTYPVTVGVWEANDMTRRCYWRVFGARYGTHIYFDQHIAGWRPLPRISRA' A
#
# COMPACT_ATOMS: atom_id res chain seq x y z
N MET A 1 13.60 -9.71 -0.69
CA MET A 1 13.46 -8.27 -0.39
C MET A 1 14.09 -7.36 -1.46
N GLN A 2 14.99 -7.84 -2.34
CA GLN A 2 15.84 -7.02 -3.22
C GLN A 2 15.14 -6.07 -4.21
N ASP A 3 13.85 -6.22 -4.52
CA ASP A 3 13.13 -5.26 -5.40
C ASP A 3 11.99 -4.47 -4.72
N TRP A 4 11.87 -4.51 -3.39
CA TRP A 4 10.93 -3.64 -2.66
C TRP A 4 11.60 -2.33 -2.25
N LEU A 5 10.95 -1.20 -2.55
CA LEU A 5 11.45 0.13 -2.23
C LEU A 5 10.95 0.58 -0.84
N PRO A 6 11.70 1.43 -0.12
CA PRO A 6 11.24 2.03 1.13
C PRO A 6 9.95 2.85 0.93
N VAL A 7 8.96 2.70 1.83
CA VAL A 7 7.65 3.38 1.73
C VAL A 7 7.76 4.90 1.65
N ARG A 8 8.79 5.51 2.26
CA ARG A 8 9.06 6.96 2.15
C ARG A 8 9.27 7.46 0.72
N LEU A 9 9.59 6.56 -0.22
CA LEU A 9 9.77 6.88 -1.65
C LEU A 9 8.52 6.60 -2.49
N ALA A 10 7.46 6.06 -1.88
CA ALA A 10 6.23 5.74 -2.59
C ALA A 10 5.50 7.02 -3.04
N PRO A 11 4.85 7.00 -4.22
CA PRO A 11 4.11 8.13 -4.74
C PRO A 11 2.94 8.50 -3.80
N ARG A 12 2.80 9.80 -3.51
CA ARG A 12 1.78 10.36 -2.60
C ARG A 12 0.73 11.18 -3.36
N ASP A 13 0.57 10.88 -4.63
CA ASP A 13 -0.27 11.60 -5.60
C ASP A 13 -1.53 10.82 -6.00
N GLY A 14 -1.82 9.73 -5.29
CA GLY A 14 -2.93 8.83 -5.63
C GLY A 14 -2.59 7.75 -6.66
N THR A 15 -1.33 7.68 -7.13
CA THR A 15 -0.90 6.58 -8.02
C THR A 15 -1.00 5.24 -7.29
N PRO A 16 -1.66 4.22 -7.87
CA PRO A 16 -1.75 2.90 -7.27
C PRO A 16 -0.42 2.16 -7.29
N VAL A 17 -0.10 1.47 -6.20
CA VAL A 17 1.15 0.70 -6.00
C VAL A 17 0.88 -0.62 -5.30
N ILE A 18 1.82 -1.57 -5.38
CA ILE A 18 1.79 -2.79 -4.57
C ILE A 18 2.45 -2.47 -3.22
N LEU A 19 1.83 -2.86 -2.11
CA LEU A 19 2.34 -2.64 -0.77
C LEU A 19 2.63 -3.96 -0.06
N TRP A 20 3.77 -4.04 0.61
CA TRP A 20 4.07 -5.06 1.59
C TRP A 20 3.68 -4.51 2.96
N ILE A 21 2.71 -5.15 3.61
CA ILE A 21 2.20 -4.76 4.92
C ILE A 21 2.75 -5.70 5.99
N GLU A 22 3.25 -5.13 7.08
CA GLU A 22 3.53 -5.83 8.33
C GLU A 22 2.45 -5.43 9.33
N ASP A 23 1.53 -6.35 9.61
CA ASP A 23 0.42 -6.16 10.54
C ASP A 23 0.51 -7.25 11.62
N GLU A 24 0.62 -6.83 12.88
CA GLU A 24 0.72 -7.72 14.03
C GLU A 24 -0.59 -8.49 14.29
N GLU A 25 -1.74 -7.93 13.90
CA GLU A 25 -3.06 -8.55 14.08
C GLU A 25 -3.41 -9.55 12.96
N ALA A 26 -2.67 -9.54 11.85
CA ALA A 26 -2.91 -10.39 10.67
C ALA A 26 -1.62 -11.05 10.15
N ALA A 27 -1.10 -12.04 10.89
CA ALA A 27 -0.03 -12.91 10.40
C ALA A 27 -0.58 -13.91 9.36
N PRO A 28 0.10 -14.19 8.21
CA PRO A 28 1.42 -13.74 7.78
C PRO A 28 1.40 -12.71 6.63
N THR A 29 2.28 -11.72 6.71
CA THR A 29 3.08 -11.07 5.65
C THR A 29 2.70 -11.35 4.18
N TYR A 30 1.47 -11.03 3.76
CA TYR A 30 1.09 -11.13 2.35
C TYR A 30 1.43 -9.83 1.62
N PRO A 31 2.02 -9.89 0.41
CA PRO A 31 2.03 -8.72 -0.46
C PRO A 31 0.57 -8.38 -0.81
N VAL A 32 0.09 -7.22 -0.37
CA VAL A 32 -1.27 -6.80 -0.72
C VAL A 32 -1.24 -6.02 -2.03
N THR A 33 -2.17 -6.39 -2.90
CA THR A 33 -2.01 -6.32 -4.35
C THR A 33 -2.08 -4.90 -4.90
N VAL A 34 -2.85 -3.98 -4.28
CA VAL A 34 -2.91 -2.57 -4.70
C VAL A 34 -3.30 -1.68 -3.51
N GLY A 35 -2.56 -0.59 -3.28
CA GLY A 35 -2.92 0.50 -2.38
C GLY A 35 -2.78 1.86 -3.05
N VAL A 36 -3.54 2.84 -2.57
CA VAL A 36 -3.53 4.24 -3.02
C VAL A 36 -3.34 5.16 -1.82
N TRP A 37 -2.52 6.21 -1.97
CA TRP A 37 -2.37 7.23 -0.94
C TRP A 37 -3.58 8.16 -0.93
N GLU A 38 -4.20 8.33 0.23
CA GLU A 38 -5.31 9.25 0.44
C GLU A 38 -5.01 10.22 1.59
N ALA A 39 -5.57 11.43 1.48
CA ALA A 39 -5.63 12.41 2.55
C ALA A 39 -7.10 12.63 2.93
N ASN A 40 -7.40 12.60 4.22
CA ASN A 40 -8.73 12.90 4.73
C ASN A 40 -8.75 14.36 5.23
N ASP A 41 -9.45 15.22 4.50
CA ASP A 41 -9.50 16.67 4.77
C ASP A 41 -10.10 17.02 6.13
N MET A 42 -11.06 16.21 6.62
CA MET A 42 -11.71 16.44 7.91
C MET A 42 -10.78 16.15 9.10
N THR A 43 -9.97 15.09 8.99
CA THR A 43 -9.07 14.64 10.06
C THR A 43 -7.63 15.11 9.87
N ARG A 44 -7.31 15.67 8.69
CA ARG A 44 -5.95 16.01 8.24
C ARG A 44 -4.95 14.85 8.31
N ARG A 45 -5.45 13.61 8.31
CA ARG A 45 -4.62 12.41 8.34
C ARG A 45 -4.41 11.89 6.92
N CYS A 46 -3.21 11.42 6.66
CA CYS A 46 -2.87 10.75 5.41
C CYS A 46 -2.60 9.28 5.67
N TYR A 47 -3.06 8.42 4.77
CA TYR A 47 -2.98 6.97 4.93
C TYR A 47 -2.99 6.26 3.58
N TRP A 48 -2.56 5.00 3.61
CA TRP A 48 -2.73 4.07 2.50
C TRP A 48 -4.09 3.41 2.59
N ARG A 49 -4.88 3.57 1.53
CA ARG A 49 -6.10 2.81 1.31
C ARG A 49 -5.75 1.55 0.51
N VAL A 50 -6.00 0.39 1.08
CA VAL A 50 -5.62 -0.89 0.47
C VAL A 50 -6.85 -1.63 -0.05
N PHE A 51 -6.75 -2.13 -1.29
CA PHE A 51 -7.78 -2.92 -1.95
C PHE A 51 -7.48 -4.41 -1.74
N GLY A 52 -8.21 -5.07 -0.81
CA GLY A 52 -7.97 -6.47 -0.43
C GLY A 52 -9.25 -7.17 0.01
N ALA A 53 -9.38 -8.47 -0.30
CA ALA A 53 -10.65 -9.14 -0.54
C ALA A 53 -11.44 -9.68 0.68
N ARG A 54 -12.72 -9.97 0.39
CA ARG A 54 -13.86 -10.51 1.17
C ARG A 54 -14.57 -9.56 2.15
N TYR A 55 -13.88 -8.72 2.92
CA TYR A 55 -14.56 -7.78 3.83
C TYR A 55 -13.80 -6.46 4.02
N GLY A 56 -14.11 -5.45 3.19
CA GLY A 56 -13.87 -4.05 3.51
C GLY A 56 -12.60 -3.39 2.97
N THR A 57 -12.59 -2.06 3.05
CA THR A 57 -11.42 -1.22 2.80
C THR A 57 -10.61 -1.13 4.09
N HIS A 58 -9.34 -1.51 4.07
CA HIS A 58 -8.43 -1.36 5.21
C HIS A 58 -7.58 -0.09 5.06
N ILE A 59 -7.30 0.56 6.20
CA ILE A 59 -6.52 1.79 6.29
C ILE A 59 -5.21 1.48 7.00
N TYR A 60 -4.08 1.82 6.37
CA TYR A 60 -2.74 1.60 6.91
C TYR A 60 -1.91 2.88 6.90
N PHE A 61 -1.22 3.14 8.00
CA PHE A 61 -0.19 4.19 8.08
C PHE A 61 1.18 3.65 7.66
N ASP A 62 2.12 4.55 7.32
CA ASP A 62 3.47 4.19 6.84
C ASP A 62 4.22 3.21 7.76
N GLN A 63 4.03 3.30 9.07
CA GLN A 63 4.64 2.39 10.05
C GLN A 63 4.23 0.92 9.89
N HIS A 64 3.11 0.66 9.22
CA HIS A 64 2.63 -0.71 8.93
C HIS A 64 3.11 -1.22 7.58
N ILE A 65 3.90 -0.44 6.82
CA ILE A 65 4.33 -0.77 5.46
C ILE A 65 5.84 -1.04 5.44
N ALA A 66 6.19 -2.30 5.21
CA ALA A 66 7.60 -2.73 5.12
C ALA A 66 8.25 -2.33 3.77
N GLY A 67 7.45 -2.18 2.71
CA GLY A 67 7.97 -1.74 1.41
C GLY A 67 6.89 -1.59 0.34
N TRP A 68 7.26 -1.04 -0.82
CA TRP A 68 6.35 -0.89 -1.96
C TRP A 68 7.02 -1.22 -3.30
N ARG A 69 6.20 -1.43 -4.33
CA ARG A 69 6.60 -1.59 -5.74
C ARG A 69 5.62 -0.92 -6.69
N PRO A 70 6.06 -0.41 -7.85
CA PRO A 70 5.13 0.03 -8.88
C PRO A 70 4.29 -1.16 -9.38
N LEU A 71 3.10 -0.88 -9.91
CA LEU A 71 2.34 -1.90 -10.62
C LEU A 71 3.15 -2.42 -11.82
N PRO A 72 3.14 -3.74 -12.08
CA PRO A 72 3.71 -4.30 -13.30
C PRO A 72 3.09 -3.60 -14.51
N ARG A 73 3.92 -3.01 -15.36
CA ARG A 73 3.45 -2.49 -16.64
C ARG A 73 3.01 -3.68 -17.48
N ILE A 74 1.74 -3.71 -17.90
CA ILE A 74 1.30 -4.67 -18.92
C ILE A 74 1.98 -4.25 -20.22
N SER A 75 3.06 -4.93 -20.60
CA SER A 75 3.54 -4.87 -21.98
C SER A 75 2.53 -5.61 -22.84
N ARG A 76 1.74 -4.88 -23.64
CA ARG A 76 1.07 -5.50 -24.79
C ARG A 76 2.16 -5.95 -25.75
N ALA A 77 2.37 -7.27 -25.84
CA ALA A 77 3.06 -7.89 -26.96
C ALA A 77 2.15 -7.89 -28.19
#